data_AF-A0A351BWH9-F1
#
_entry.id   AF-A0A351BWH9-F1
#
_cell.length_a   1.000
_cell.length_b   1.000
_cell.length_c   1.000
_cell.angle_alpha   90.00
_cell.angle_beta   90.00
_cell.angle_gamma   90.00
#
_symmetry.space_group_name_H-M   'P 1'
#
loop_
_entity.id
_entity.type
_entity.pdbx_description
1 polymer ?
#
loop_
_entity_poly.entity_id
_entity_poly.type
_entity_poly.pdbx_seq_one_letter_code
_entity_poly.pdbx_strand_id
1 'polypeptide(L)'
;MNDRLELIKYMLEDIRKVTLSGVSHLSKEQLFQEPVKGEYPIGAYLLHFAECEISWLEILSGIPQPEDLKKRAFYDKWFDPSGIPDPPSLPPEISYYLDVTGEARKNLTDYISGMKDSELEENITMKRRNGDNTLQKKWILYHLIEHEAHHRGQMFMLLRMAGMNKNK
;
A
#
# COMPACT_ATOMS: atom_id res chain seq x y z
N MET A 1 -27.90 4.95 3.60
CA MET A 1 -27.16 4.83 2.34
C MET A 1 -25.71 5.17 2.66
N ASN A 2 -24.77 4.31 2.29
CA ASN A 2 -23.34 4.46 2.60
C ASN A 2 -22.60 5.02 1.37
N ASP A 3 -23.16 6.08 0.78
CA ASP A 3 -22.73 6.56 -0.54
C ASP A 3 -21.28 7.09 -0.50
N ARG A 4 -20.84 7.61 0.66
CA ARG A 4 -19.47 8.10 0.85
C ARG A 4 -18.47 6.95 0.93
N LEU A 5 -18.78 5.89 1.69
CA LEU A 5 -17.90 4.72 1.82
C LEU A 5 -17.80 3.94 0.50
N GLU A 6 -18.90 3.84 -0.26
CA GLU A 6 -18.86 3.22 -1.59
C GLU A 6 -17.99 4.02 -2.57
N LEU A 7 -18.07 5.36 -2.56
CA LEU A 7 -17.16 6.19 -3.35
C LEU A 7 -15.68 5.97 -2.96
N ILE A 8 -15.38 5.85 -1.67
CA ILE A 8 -14.01 5.55 -1.20
C ILE A 8 -13.54 4.18 -1.71
N LYS A 9 -14.40 3.16 -1.65
CA LYS A 9 -14.07 1.82 -2.19
C LYS A 9 -13.80 1.87 -3.69
N TYR A 10 -14.60 2.59 -4.47
CA TYR A 10 -14.34 2.79 -5.89
C TYR A 10 -12.99 3.48 -6.15
N MET A 11 -12.65 4.52 -5.38
CA MET A 11 -11.36 5.20 -5.51
C MET A 11 -10.18 4.28 -5.17
N LEU A 12 -10.30 3.46 -4.11
CA LEU A 12 -9.30 2.46 -3.75
C LEU A 12 -9.13 1.39 -4.83
N GLU A 13 -10.23 0.88 -5.38
CA GLU A 13 -10.20 -0.10 -6.47
C GLU A 13 -9.54 0.47 -7.73
N ASP A 14 -9.96 1.66 -8.16
CA ASP A 14 -9.44 2.31 -9.37
C ASP A 14 -7.95 2.61 -9.25
N ILE A 15 -7.50 3.18 -8.12
CA ILE A 15 -6.08 3.52 -7.95
C ILE A 15 -5.20 2.28 -8.09
N ARG A 16 -5.57 1.17 -7.45
CA ARG A 16 -4.82 -0.10 -7.52
C ARG A 16 -4.85 -0.72 -8.89
N LYS A 17 -6.00 -0.68 -9.56
CA LYS A 17 -6.12 -1.16 -10.94
C LYS A 17 -5.18 -0.42 -11.88
N VAL A 18 -5.10 0.90 -11.76
CA VAL A 18 -4.18 1.72 -12.58
C VAL A 18 -2.72 1.46 -12.21
N THR A 19 -2.38 1.38 -10.92
CA THR A 19 -1.05 1.02 -10.43
C THR A 19 -0.59 -0.31 -11.03
N LEU A 20 -1.38 -1.38 -10.87
CA LEU A 20 -1.05 -2.72 -11.36
C LEU A 20 -0.97 -2.78 -12.89
N SER A 21 -1.85 -2.08 -13.61
CA SER A 21 -1.81 -2.01 -15.08
C SER A 21 -0.52 -1.38 -15.60
N GLY A 22 0.03 -0.41 -14.87
CA GLY A 22 1.27 0.27 -15.21
C GLY A 22 2.54 -0.53 -14.98
N VAL A 23 2.46 -1.64 -14.22
CA VAL A 23 3.58 -2.56 -13.96
C VAL A 23 3.35 -3.96 -14.54
N SER A 24 2.19 -4.20 -15.17
CA SER A 24 1.77 -5.53 -15.61
C SER A 24 2.66 -6.17 -16.69
N HIS A 25 3.50 -5.38 -17.36
CA HIS A 25 4.41 -5.82 -18.41
C HIS A 25 5.82 -6.15 -17.89
N LEU A 26 6.10 -5.89 -16.62
CA LEU A 26 7.41 -6.12 -16.02
C LEU A 26 7.60 -7.59 -15.67
N SER A 27 8.82 -8.10 -15.87
CA SER A 27 9.22 -9.40 -15.33
C SER A 27 9.47 -9.32 -13.82
N LYS A 28 9.59 -10.48 -13.15
CA LYS A 28 9.96 -10.51 -11.73
C LYS A 28 11.33 -9.90 -11.47
N GLU A 29 12.28 -10.07 -12.39
CA GLU A 29 13.60 -9.46 -12.31
C GLU A 29 13.52 -7.94 -12.39
N GLN A 30 12.67 -7.41 -13.28
CA GLN A 30 12.46 -5.97 -13.40
C GLN A 30 11.73 -5.36 -12.19
N LEU A 31 10.84 -6.11 -11.54
CA LEU A 31 10.22 -5.69 -10.28
C LEU A 31 11.21 -5.68 -9.11
N PHE A 32 12.21 -6.56 -9.13
CA PHE A 32 13.13 -6.77 -8.02
C PHE A 32 14.42 -5.95 -8.10
N GLN A 33 14.87 -5.57 -9.29
CA GLN A 33 16.06 -4.76 -9.46
C GLN A 33 15.79 -3.27 -9.17
N GLU A 34 16.85 -2.55 -8.80
CA GLU A 34 16.84 -1.09 -8.78
C GLU A 34 16.58 -0.57 -10.21
N PRO A 35 15.47 0.15 -10.47
CA PRO A 35 15.20 0.68 -11.81
C PRO A 35 16.23 1.76 -12.19
N VAL A 36 16.69 2.51 -11.19
CA VAL A 36 17.75 3.51 -11.26
C VAL A 36 18.65 3.28 -10.05
N LYS A 37 19.96 3.43 -10.23
CA LYS A 37 20.94 3.18 -9.16
C LYS A 37 20.60 3.96 -7.89
N GLY A 38 20.47 3.26 -6.77
CA GLY A 38 20.17 3.83 -5.45
C GLY A 38 18.69 4.05 -5.16
N GLU A 39 17.80 3.72 -6.10
CA GLU A 39 16.34 3.77 -5.90
C GLU A 39 15.79 2.40 -5.50
N TYR A 40 14.68 2.41 -4.77
CA TYR A 40 14.02 1.17 -4.37
C TYR A 40 13.48 0.40 -5.59
N PRO A 41 13.50 -0.95 -5.55
CA PRO A 41 12.84 -1.76 -6.57
C PRO A 41 11.36 -1.43 -6.72
N ILE A 42 10.80 -1.57 -7.93
CA ILE A 42 9.37 -1.30 -8.16
C ILE A 42 8.47 -2.23 -7.33
N GLY A 43 8.92 -3.48 -7.10
CA GLY A 43 8.27 -4.43 -6.22
C GLY A 43 8.25 -3.99 -4.75
N ALA A 44 9.24 -3.21 -4.30
CA ALA A 44 9.25 -2.64 -2.95
C ALA A 44 8.09 -1.66 -2.75
N TYR A 45 7.83 -0.78 -3.72
CA TYR A 45 6.68 0.13 -3.67
C TYR A 45 5.34 -0.63 -3.61
N LEU A 46 5.21 -1.73 -4.35
CA LEU A 46 3.99 -2.57 -4.28
C LEU A 46 3.80 -3.14 -2.88
N LEU A 47 4.84 -3.71 -2.27
CA LEU A 47 4.75 -4.27 -0.92
C LEU A 47 4.56 -3.18 0.14
N HIS A 48 5.11 -2.00 -0.08
CA HIS A 48 4.87 -0.83 0.76
C HIS A 48 3.41 -0.39 0.75
N PHE A 49 2.69 -0.51 -0.37
CA PHE A 49 1.24 -0.26 -0.38
C PHE A 49 0.48 -1.25 0.52
N ALA A 50 0.87 -2.53 0.51
CA ALA A 50 0.30 -3.51 1.42
C ALA A 50 0.61 -3.17 2.88
N GLU A 51 1.87 -2.84 3.19
CA GLU A 51 2.32 -2.39 4.50
C GLU A 51 1.52 -1.19 5.03
N CYS A 52 1.33 -0.14 4.22
CA CYS A 52 0.54 1.01 4.60
C CYS A 52 -0.92 0.65 4.90
N GLU A 53 -1.54 -0.19 4.06
CA GLU A 53 -2.91 -0.66 4.27
C GLU A 53 -3.05 -1.47 5.56
N ILE A 54 -2.10 -2.36 5.84
CA ILE A 54 -2.02 -3.13 7.08
C ILE A 54 -1.92 -2.17 8.27
N SER A 55 -0.95 -1.25 8.26
CA SER A 55 -0.68 -0.33 9.36
C SER A 55 -1.90 0.55 9.68
N TRP A 56 -2.47 1.17 8.65
CA TRP A 56 -3.64 2.03 8.81
C TRP A 56 -4.89 1.24 9.20
N LEU A 57 -5.05 -0.01 8.75
CA LEU A 57 -6.15 -0.86 9.18
C LEU A 57 -6.04 -1.23 10.67
N GLU A 58 -4.84 -1.49 11.20
CA GLU A 58 -4.66 -1.69 12.64
C GLU A 58 -5.07 -0.46 13.44
N ILE A 59 -4.73 0.73 12.93
CA ILE A 59 -5.11 2.01 13.55
C ILE A 59 -6.63 2.23 13.48
N LEU A 60 -7.24 1.95 12.33
CA LEU A 60 -8.69 2.12 12.10
C LEU A 60 -9.52 1.15 12.95
N SER A 61 -9.13 -0.11 13.00
CA SER A 61 -9.88 -1.19 13.65
C SER A 61 -9.53 -1.37 15.13
N GLY A 62 -8.34 -0.94 15.55
CA GLY A 62 -7.77 -1.28 16.85
C GLY A 62 -7.38 -2.75 16.98
N ILE A 63 -7.38 -3.51 15.88
CA ILE A 63 -7.13 -4.96 15.85
C ILE A 63 -5.84 -5.24 15.07
N PRO A 64 -4.89 -5.98 15.65
CA PRO A 64 -3.70 -6.42 14.93
C PRO A 64 -4.05 -7.27 13.70
N GLN A 65 -3.39 -6.98 12.58
CA GLN A 65 -3.45 -7.75 11.35
C GLN A 65 -2.59 -9.02 11.44
N PRO A 66 -2.84 -10.04 10.59
CA PRO A 66 -2.09 -11.29 10.61
C PRO A 66 -0.57 -11.08 10.47
N GLU A 67 0.18 -11.71 11.37
CA GLU A 67 1.64 -11.57 11.43
C GLU A 67 2.34 -12.14 10.18
N ASP A 68 1.75 -13.17 9.55
CA ASP A 68 2.28 -13.70 8.29
C ASP A 68 2.15 -12.69 7.13
N LEU A 69 1.05 -11.93 7.09
CA LEU A 69 0.82 -10.89 6.08
C LEU A 69 1.81 -9.74 6.28
N LYS A 70 2.04 -9.31 7.53
CA LYS A 70 3.08 -8.31 7.87
C LYS A 70 4.47 -8.74 7.39
N LYS A 71 4.84 -9.98 7.67
CA LYS A 71 6.13 -10.54 7.22
C LYS A 71 6.25 -10.57 5.70
N ARG A 72 5.18 -10.95 4.99
CA ARG A 72 5.18 -10.96 3.51
C ARG A 72 5.21 -9.57 2.89
N ALA A 73 4.73 -8.55 3.59
CA ALA A 73 4.84 -7.15 3.18
C ALA A 73 6.21 -6.52 3.50
N PHE A 74 7.09 -7.21 4.24
CA PHE A 74 8.33 -6.66 4.80
C PHE A 74 8.06 -5.37 5.60
N TYR A 75 7.13 -5.48 6.54
CA TYR A 75 6.68 -4.36 7.38
C TYR A 75 7.87 -3.63 8.06
N ASP A 76 7.86 -2.30 8.01
CA ASP A 76 8.88 -1.35 8.45
C ASP A 76 10.25 -1.51 7.77
N LYS A 77 10.34 -1.96 6.51
CA LYS A 77 11.65 -2.14 5.82
C LYS A 77 11.94 -1.25 4.63
N TRP A 78 10.93 -0.93 3.82
CA TRP A 78 11.19 -0.33 2.52
C TRP A 78 11.47 1.17 2.61
N PHE A 79 10.82 1.88 3.54
CA PHE A 79 10.99 3.33 3.72
C PHE A 79 11.34 3.73 5.16
N ASP A 80 11.40 2.76 6.06
CA ASP A 80 11.97 2.83 7.41
C ASP A 80 12.96 1.65 7.52
N PRO A 81 14.21 1.82 7.96
CA PRO A 81 15.18 0.72 7.97
C PRO A 81 15.11 -0.18 9.23
N SER A 82 14.09 -0.04 10.09
CA SER A 82 14.05 -0.69 11.42
C SER A 82 13.33 -2.04 11.50
N GLY A 83 12.56 -2.44 10.49
CA GLY A 83 11.71 -3.64 10.48
C GLY A 83 12.45 -4.97 10.37
N ILE A 84 11.71 -6.09 10.40
CA ILE A 84 12.17 -7.48 10.15
C ILE A 84 10.95 -8.18 9.50
N PRO A 85 11.08 -9.01 8.44
CA PRO A 85 12.30 -9.60 7.86
C PRO A 85 12.96 -8.74 6.78
N ASP A 86 14.20 -9.05 6.42
CA ASP A 86 14.85 -8.44 5.25
C ASP A 86 14.19 -8.92 3.94
N PRO A 87 14.16 -8.07 2.90
CA PRO A 87 13.73 -8.48 1.56
C PRO A 87 14.46 -9.75 1.08
N PRO A 88 13.83 -10.56 0.21
CA PRO A 88 14.42 -11.81 -0.24
C PRO A 88 15.67 -11.52 -1.07
N SER A 89 16.62 -12.45 -1.10
CA SER A 89 17.85 -12.32 -1.90
C SER A 89 17.65 -12.62 -3.39
N LEU A 90 16.50 -13.18 -3.77
CA LEU A 90 16.13 -13.54 -5.14
C LEU A 90 14.79 -12.89 -5.51
N PRO A 91 14.56 -12.60 -6.81
CA PRO A 91 13.28 -12.06 -7.28
C PRO A 91 12.09 -12.98 -6.94
N PRO A 92 11.11 -12.50 -6.14
CA PRO A 92 9.84 -13.18 -5.93
C PRO A 92 9.05 -13.31 -7.25
N GLU A 93 8.23 -14.34 -7.35
CA GLU A 93 7.27 -14.45 -8.45
C GLU A 93 6.28 -13.28 -8.46
N ILE A 94 5.79 -12.89 -9.64
CA ILE A 94 4.83 -11.79 -9.78
C ILE A 94 3.58 -12.02 -8.90
N SER A 95 3.13 -13.28 -8.80
CA SER A 95 1.98 -13.65 -7.96
C SER A 95 2.19 -13.29 -6.49
N TYR A 96 3.42 -13.34 -5.96
CA TYR A 96 3.70 -12.96 -4.58
C TYR A 96 3.27 -11.51 -4.29
N TYR A 97 3.67 -10.57 -5.16
CA TYR A 97 3.29 -9.16 -5.00
C TYR A 97 1.78 -8.95 -5.10
N LEU A 98 1.14 -9.66 -6.04
CA LEU A 98 -0.31 -9.58 -6.25
C LEU A 98 -1.09 -10.16 -5.06
N ASP A 99 -0.64 -11.29 -4.53
CA ASP A 99 -1.28 -11.95 -3.39
C ASP A 99 -1.19 -11.08 -2.13
N VAL A 100 0.00 -10.55 -1.82
CA VAL A 100 0.21 -9.69 -0.64
C VAL A 100 -0.59 -8.39 -0.72
N THR A 101 -0.51 -7.69 -1.86
CA THR A 101 -1.24 -6.43 -2.06
C THR A 101 -2.76 -6.65 -2.17
N GLY A 102 -3.19 -7.77 -2.75
CA GLY A 102 -4.59 -8.15 -2.85
C GLY A 102 -5.20 -8.50 -1.50
N GLU A 103 -4.48 -9.24 -0.67
CA GLU A 103 -4.93 -9.62 0.67
C GLU A 103 -5.03 -8.40 1.61
N ALA A 104 -4.01 -7.54 1.64
CA ALA A 104 -4.04 -6.29 2.42
C ALA A 104 -5.22 -5.40 2.00
N ARG A 105 -5.43 -5.25 0.68
CA ARG A 105 -6.57 -4.50 0.14
C ARG A 105 -7.89 -5.11 0.57
N LYS A 106 -8.03 -6.42 0.45
CA LYS A 106 -9.26 -7.14 0.81
C LYS A 106 -9.62 -6.89 2.27
N ASN A 107 -8.67 -7.05 3.18
CA ASN A 107 -8.87 -6.82 4.61
C ASN A 107 -9.35 -5.39 4.89
N LEU A 108 -8.74 -4.39 4.24
CA LEU A 108 -9.16 -3.00 4.35
C LEU A 108 -10.58 -2.78 3.81
N THR A 109 -10.90 -3.29 2.62
CA THR A 109 -12.23 -3.09 2.01
C THR A 109 -13.34 -3.85 2.74
N ASP A 110 -13.02 -5.00 3.35
CA ASP A 110 -13.94 -5.75 4.21
C ASP A 110 -14.28 -4.94 5.46
N TYR A 111 -13.28 -4.32 6.10
CA TYR A 111 -13.49 -3.39 7.21
C TYR A 111 -14.35 -2.19 6.80
N ILE A 112 -14.01 -1.52 5.69
CA ILE A 112 -14.77 -0.37 5.18
C ILE A 112 -16.24 -0.75 4.90
N SER A 113 -16.49 -1.96 4.40
CA SER A 113 -17.85 -2.44 4.12
C SER A 113 -18.70 -2.65 5.38
N GLY A 114 -18.07 -2.81 6.54
CA GLY A 114 -18.73 -2.88 7.85
C GLY A 114 -19.01 -1.52 8.49
N MET A 115 -18.44 -0.43 7.96
CA MET A 115 -18.58 0.92 8.52
C MET A 115 -19.91 1.58 8.13
N LYS A 116 -20.30 2.58 8.91
CA LYS A 116 -21.34 3.57 8.58
C LYS A 116 -20.70 4.89 8.16
N ASP A 117 -21.34 5.61 7.24
CA ASP A 117 -20.86 6.92 6.78
C ASP A 117 -20.63 7.93 7.92
N SER A 118 -21.37 7.83 9.03
CA SER A 118 -21.16 8.68 10.22
C SER A 118 -19.81 8.46 10.89
N GLU A 119 -19.24 7.25 10.80
CA GLU A 119 -17.95 6.92 11.40
C GLU A 119 -16.79 7.62 10.69
N LEU A 120 -16.98 8.09 9.45
CA LEU A 120 -15.96 8.86 8.73
C LEU A 120 -15.51 10.12 9.47
N GLU A 121 -16.38 10.69 10.31
CA GLU A 121 -16.12 11.89 11.09
C GLU A 121 -15.45 11.60 12.44
N GLU A 122 -15.34 10.34 12.84
CA GLU A 122 -14.72 9.94 14.10
C GLU A 122 -13.22 10.19 14.09
N ASN A 123 -12.71 10.59 15.26
CA ASN A 123 -11.31 10.82 15.52
C ASN A 123 -10.66 9.54 16.07
N ILE A 124 -9.46 9.22 15.57
CA ILE A 124 -8.55 8.23 16.12
C ILE A 124 -7.32 8.95 16.65
N THR A 125 -6.99 8.72 17.91
CA THR A 125 -5.81 9.28 18.56
C THR A 125 -4.73 8.22 18.67
N MET A 126 -3.64 8.39 17.91
CA MET A 126 -2.44 7.59 18.02
C MET A 126 -1.53 8.16 19.12
N LYS A 127 -1.18 7.33 20.10
CA LYS A 127 -0.16 7.68 21.10
C LYS A 127 1.22 7.63 20.44
N ARG A 128 1.97 8.74 20.47
CA ARG A 128 3.37 8.77 20.02
C ARG A 128 4.28 9.32 21.12
N ARG A 129 5.56 8.99 21.06
CA ARG A 129 6.59 9.45 22.01
C ARG A 129 6.70 10.97 22.10
N ASN A 130 6.41 11.68 21.00
CA ASN A 130 6.55 13.13 20.89
C ASN A 130 5.21 13.88 20.94
N GLY A 131 4.15 13.24 21.44
CA GLY A 131 2.81 13.80 21.54
C GLY A 131 1.77 13.00 20.76
N ASP A 132 0.53 13.06 21.23
CA ASP A 132 -0.59 12.37 20.60
C ASP A 132 -0.90 12.99 19.23
N ASN A 133 -1.16 12.14 18.23
CA ASN A 133 -1.62 12.57 16.92
C ASN A 133 -3.08 12.14 16.74
N THR A 134 -3.99 13.09 16.48
CA THR A 134 -5.41 12.81 16.27
C THR A 134 -5.79 13.06 14.83
N LEU A 135 -6.37 12.04 14.19
CA LEU A 135 -6.74 12.03 12.78
C LEU A 135 -8.19 11.56 12.62
N GLN A 136 -8.90 12.10 11.64
CA GLN A 136 -10.24 11.59 11.30
C GLN A 136 -10.15 10.33 10.44
N LYS A 137 -11.08 9.37 10.63
CA LYS A 137 -11.14 8.15 9.81
C LYS A 137 -11.18 8.45 8.31
N LYS A 138 -11.96 9.46 7.89
CA LYS A 138 -11.99 9.90 6.48
C LYS A 138 -10.64 10.36 5.94
N TRP A 139 -9.83 11.01 6.77
CA TRP A 139 -8.50 11.48 6.36
C TRP A 139 -7.58 10.28 6.14
N ILE A 140 -7.64 9.27 7.00
CA ILE A 140 -6.84 8.04 6.86
C ILE A 140 -7.19 7.32 5.55
N LEU A 141 -8.48 7.13 5.27
CA LEU A 141 -8.92 6.46 4.03
C LEU A 141 -8.55 7.27 2.78
N TYR A 142 -8.70 8.59 2.83
CA TYR A 142 -8.21 9.49 1.77
C TYR A 142 -6.69 9.38 1.59
N HIS A 143 -5.94 9.37 2.70
CA HIS A 143 -4.49 9.32 2.67
C HIS A 143 -3.97 8.05 2.01
N LEU A 144 -4.61 6.90 2.23
CA LEU A 144 -4.24 5.66 1.51
C LEU A 144 -4.34 5.81 -0.03
N ILE A 145 -5.39 6.48 -0.52
CA ILE A 145 -5.57 6.76 -1.95
C ILE A 145 -4.51 7.74 -2.46
N GLU A 146 -4.31 8.84 -1.74
CA GLU A 146 -3.34 9.88 -2.10
C GLU A 146 -1.91 9.34 -2.09
N HIS A 147 -1.54 8.57 -1.07
CA HIS A 147 -0.24 7.96 -0.88
C HIS A 147 0.10 6.97 -2.00
N GLU A 148 -0.85 6.09 -2.37
CA GLU A 148 -0.65 5.20 -3.52
C GLU A 148 -0.51 6.01 -4.82
N ALA A 149 -1.31 7.06 -5.02
CA ALA A 149 -1.20 7.93 -6.19
C ALA A 149 0.15 8.64 -6.28
N HIS A 150 0.67 9.13 -5.15
CA HIS A 150 1.98 9.78 -5.02
C HIS A 150 3.10 8.84 -5.46
N HIS A 151 3.19 7.66 -4.83
CA HIS A 151 4.24 6.69 -5.12
C HIS A 151 4.07 6.03 -6.49
N ARG A 152 2.85 5.83 -6.99
CA ARG A 152 2.63 5.40 -8.38
C ARG A 152 3.26 6.39 -9.37
N GLY A 153 3.13 7.69 -9.11
CA GLY A 153 3.81 8.73 -9.90
C GLY A 153 5.32 8.55 -9.90
N GLN A 154 5.91 8.31 -8.72
CA GLN A 154 7.34 8.02 -8.58
C GLN A 154 7.75 6.74 -9.32
N MET A 155 7.02 5.63 -9.13
CA MET A 155 7.26 4.36 -9.82
C MET A 155 7.28 4.55 -11.34
N PHE A 156 6.29 5.25 -11.90
CA PHE A 156 6.20 5.45 -13.34
C PHE A 156 7.29 6.37 -13.88
N MET A 157 7.76 7.34 -13.08
CA MET A 157 8.94 8.14 -13.43
C MET A 157 10.20 7.28 -13.46
N LEU A 158 10.42 6.45 -12.44
CA LEU A 158 11.56 5.53 -12.36
C LEU A 158 11.58 4.55 -13.52
N LEU A 159 10.43 3.97 -13.88
CA LEU A 159 10.30 3.09 -15.06
C LEU A 159 10.69 3.80 -16.36
N ARG A 160 10.34 5.08 -16.51
CA ARG A 160 10.73 5.89 -17.67
C ARG A 160 12.21 6.16 -17.72
N MET A 161 12.81 6.51 -16.59
CA MET A 161 14.26 6.72 -16.49
C MET A 161 15.03 5.43 -16.79
N ALA A 162 14.48 4.28 -16.39
CA ALA A 162 15.05 2.96 -16.62
C ALA A 162 14.82 2.41 -18.04
N GLY A 163 14.03 3.08 -18.88
CA GLY A 163 13.63 2.58 -20.20
C GLY A 163 12.69 1.38 -20.17
N MET A 164 12.03 1.10 -19.04
CA MET A 164 11.15 -0.06 -18.81
C MET A 164 9.66 0.28 -19.01
N ASN A 165 9.37 1.21 -19.90
CA ASN A 165 8.00 1.64 -20.15
C ASN A 165 7.20 0.55 -20.85
N LYS A 166 5.89 0.51 -20.57
CA LYS A 166 4.96 -0.26 -21.40
C LYS A 166 5.01 0.32 -22.81
N ASN A 167 5.48 -0.46 -23.78
CA ASN A 167 5.45 -0.06 -25.18
C ASN A 167 3.99 0.25 -25.55
N LYS A 168 3.76 1.45 -26.11
CA LYS A 168 2.45 1.83 -26.64
C LYS A 168 2.13 1.03 -27.89
#